data_AF-A0AAW2PV77-F1
#
_entry.id   AF-A0AAW2PV77-F1
#
_cell.length_a   1.000
_cell.length_b   1.000
_cell.length_c   1.000
_cell.angle_alpha   90.00
_cell.angle_beta   90.00
_cell.angle_gamma   90.00
#
_symmetry.space_group_name_H-M   'P 1'
#
loop_
_entity.id
_entity.type
_entity.pdbx_description
1 polymer ?
#
loop_
_entity_poly.entity_id
_entity_poly.type
_entity_poly.pdbx_seq_one_letter_code
_entity_poly.pdbx_strand_id
1 'polypeptide(L)'
;MVHCPAIPTLKPFFWQSFHDIYSSFDGPWLAMEDFNEILSQNEKREGKHFASAFRNTLYDEFENCNLIDLGFTRNNFTWNNRRPGLANIQSHLDRGVANTDWCLLFPKTIITHLSIIASDYCPIFLDTHPNTANQPRPLFEEMWFRDFSRETLVFDTWLTHFAGDSINKLHKLLK
;
A
#
# COMPACT_ATOMS: atom_id res chain seq x y z
N MET A 1 -7.03 3.12 3.17
CA MET A 1 -5.65 3.66 3.20
C MET A 1 -5.15 3.56 4.63
N VAL A 2 -3.98 2.98 4.86
CA VAL A 2 -3.41 2.72 6.18
C VAL A 2 -2.12 3.52 6.33
N HIS A 3 -1.97 4.19 7.47
CA HIS A 3 -0.70 4.75 7.89
C HIS A 3 -0.47 4.41 9.37
N CYS A 4 0.17 3.27 9.61
CA CYS A 4 0.57 2.85 10.94
C CYS A 4 1.77 3.71 11.40
N PRO A 5 1.84 4.14 12.66
CA PRO A 5 2.96 4.95 13.14
C PRO A 5 4.26 4.15 13.18
N ALA A 6 5.36 4.78 12.74
CA ALA A 6 6.72 4.24 12.87
C ALA A 6 7.19 4.16 14.33
N ILE A 7 6.59 4.94 15.24
CA ILE A 7 6.94 5.00 16.66
C ILE A 7 6.33 3.80 17.39
N PRO A 8 7.13 2.88 17.96
CA PRO A 8 6.62 1.63 18.55
C PRO A 8 5.58 1.82 19.67
N THR A 9 5.73 2.86 20.48
CA THR A 9 4.80 3.13 21.60
C THR A 9 3.42 3.59 21.15
N LEU A 10 3.24 4.00 19.89
CA LEU A 10 1.96 4.42 19.34
C LEU A 10 1.21 3.27 18.64
N LYS A 11 1.90 2.18 18.29
CA LYS A 11 1.33 1.04 17.56
C LYS A 11 0.15 0.37 18.26
N PRO A 12 0.14 0.16 19.60
CA PRO A 12 -1.00 -0.45 20.27
C PRO A 12 -2.30 0.36 20.12
N PHE A 13 -2.23 1.69 20.16
CA PHE A 13 -3.40 2.55 19.98
C PHE A 13 -3.91 2.53 18.54
N PHE A 14 -2.98 2.48 17.58
CA PHE A 14 -3.31 2.32 16.17
C PHE A 14 -4.04 0.99 15.93
N TRP A 15 -3.51 -0.14 16.42
CA TRP A 15 -4.11 -1.45 16.22
C TRP A 15 -5.46 -1.61 16.90
N GLN A 16 -5.62 -1.07 18.12
CA GLN A 16 -6.93 -1.01 18.76
C GLN A 16 -7.96 -0.28 17.87
N SER A 17 -7.59 0.90 17.35
CA SER A 17 -8.48 1.67 16.47
C SER A 17 -8.77 0.92 15.16
N PHE A 18 -7.76 0.24 14.60
CA PHE A 18 -7.92 -0.57 13.41
C PHE A 18 -8.92 -1.71 13.63
N HIS A 19 -8.83 -2.42 14.77
CA HIS A 19 -9.75 -3.49 15.14
C HIS A 19 -11.18 -2.99 15.38
N ASP A 20 -11.33 -1.82 15.99
CA ASP A 20 -12.64 -1.22 16.24
C ASP A 20 -13.33 -0.89 14.90
N ILE A 21 -12.60 -0.32 13.94
CA ILE A 21 -13.13 -0.04 12.59
C ILE A 21 -13.41 -1.37 11.86
N TYR A 22 -12.48 -2.33 11.89
CA TYR A 22 -12.66 -3.66 11.29
C TYR A 22 -13.97 -4.31 11.75
N SER A 23 -14.20 -4.33 13.07
CA SER A 23 -15.36 -4.95 13.69
C SER A 23 -16.68 -4.18 13.46
N SER A 24 -16.61 -2.92 13.02
CA SER A 24 -17.79 -2.10 12.77
C SER A 24 -18.47 -2.36 11.42
N PHE A 25 -17.81 -3.12 10.52
CA PHE A 25 -18.30 -3.40 9.19
C PHE A 25 -18.18 -4.89 8.84
N ASP A 26 -19.32 -5.52 8.56
CA ASP A 26 -19.43 -6.91 8.11
C ASP A 26 -19.51 -6.94 6.57
N GLY A 27 -18.39 -7.20 5.91
CA GLY A 27 -18.29 -7.21 4.46
C GLY A 27 -16.85 -7.24 3.93
N PRO A 28 -16.65 -7.00 2.62
CA PRO A 28 -15.33 -7.06 1.99
C PRO A 28 -14.41 -5.95 2.52
N TRP A 29 -13.25 -6.36 3.03
CA TRP A 29 -12.22 -5.49 3.59
C TRP A 29 -10.97 -5.49 2.74
N LEU A 30 -10.46 -4.28 2.47
CA LEU A 30 -9.11 -4.05 1.94
C LEU A 30 -8.45 -2.96 2.77
N ALA A 31 -7.28 -3.27 3.31
CA ALA A 31 -6.39 -2.32 3.96
C ALA A 31 -5.06 -2.31 3.20
N MET A 32 -4.58 -1.12 2.83
CA MET A 32 -3.35 -1.00 2.05
C MET A 32 -2.57 0.26 2.38
N GLU A 33 -1.29 0.27 2.01
CA GLU A 33 -0.24 1.27 2.30
C GLU A 33 0.63 0.94 3.50
N ASP A 34 1.07 1.94 4.26
CA ASP A 34 2.22 1.89 5.14
C ASP A 34 1.86 1.30 6.52
N PHE A 35 2.29 0.07 6.75
CA PHE A 35 2.17 -0.61 8.05
C PHE A 35 3.37 -0.35 8.97
N ASN A 36 4.42 0.31 8.47
CA ASN A 36 5.66 0.64 9.19
C ASN A 36 6.30 -0.56 9.91
N GLU A 37 6.11 -1.76 9.37
CA GLU A 37 6.61 -3.02 9.93
C GLU A 37 6.98 -4.00 8.81
N ILE A 38 8.04 -4.77 9.06
CA ILE A 38 8.47 -5.88 8.21
C ILE A 38 8.07 -7.20 8.88
N LEU A 39 7.67 -8.20 8.09
CA LEU A 39 7.33 -9.55 8.54
C LEU A 39 8.55 -10.46 8.64
N SER A 40 9.61 -10.17 7.88
CA SER A 40 10.81 -11.01 7.86
C SER A 40 12.09 -10.24 7.55
N GLN A 41 13.24 -10.89 7.79
CA GLN A 41 14.54 -10.31 7.43
C GLN A 41 14.71 -10.10 5.92
N ASN A 42 14.03 -10.89 5.07
CA ASN A 42 14.13 -10.75 3.62
C ASN A 42 13.51 -9.44 3.10
N GLU A 43 12.70 -8.80 3.93
CA GLU A 43 12.05 -7.52 3.64
C GLU A 43 12.87 -6.32 4.09
N LYS A 44 14.11 -6.55 4.51
CA LYS A 44 15.06 -5.51 4.88
C LYS A 44 16.44 -5.79 4.31
N ARG A 45 17.00 -4.76 3.66
CA ARG A 45 18.38 -4.75 3.19
C ARG A 45 19.21 -3.78 4.04
N GLU A 46 20.38 -4.25 4.46
CA GLU A 46 21.31 -3.57 5.38
C GLU A 46 20.69 -3.13 6.73
N GLY A 47 21.54 -2.53 7.58
CA GLY A 47 21.16 -2.03 8.89
C GLY A 47 21.04 -3.12 9.94
N LYS A 48 20.41 -2.78 11.07
CA LYS A 48 20.23 -3.74 12.18
C LYS A 48 19.38 -4.92 11.72
N HIS A 49 19.83 -6.14 12.04
CA HIS A 49 19.06 -7.35 11.82
C HIS A 49 17.67 -7.24 12.45
N PHE A 50 16.70 -7.82 11.74
CA PHE A 50 15.35 -7.98 12.23
C PHE A 50 15.38 -8.83 13.49
N ALA A 51 15.08 -8.21 14.62
CA ALA A 51 15.11 -8.88 15.90
C ALA A 51 13.91 -9.82 16.01
N SER A 52 14.16 -11.08 16.38
CA SER A 52 13.14 -12.13 16.47
C SER A 52 12.00 -11.79 17.44
N ALA A 53 12.22 -10.89 18.41
CA ALA A 53 11.20 -10.45 19.35
C ALA A 53 10.04 -9.67 18.69
N PHE A 54 10.23 -9.11 17.50
CA PHE A 54 9.20 -8.40 16.73
C PHE A 54 8.63 -9.24 15.58
N ARG A 55 9.01 -10.52 15.50
CA ARG A 55 8.75 -11.39 14.35
C ARG A 55 7.28 -11.75 14.16
N ASN A 56 6.43 -11.45 15.15
CA ASN A 56 5.04 -11.88 15.17
C ASN A 56 4.03 -10.73 15.29
N THR A 57 4.42 -9.48 15.56
CA THR A 57 3.43 -8.42 15.85
C THR A 57 2.50 -8.17 14.68
N LEU A 58 3.01 -7.73 13.52
CA LEU A 58 2.16 -7.43 12.37
C LEU A 58 1.38 -8.66 11.85
N TYR A 59 1.98 -9.85 11.90
CA TYR A 59 1.32 -11.08 11.48
C TYR A 59 0.12 -11.40 12.39
N ASP A 60 0.30 -11.30 13.70
CA ASP A 60 -0.76 -11.54 14.68
C ASP A 60 -1.92 -10.54 14.50
N GLU A 61 -1.63 -9.27 14.19
CA GLU A 61 -2.68 -8.25 13.93
C GLU A 61 -3.50 -8.57 12.68
N PHE A 62 -2.87 -9.10 11.62
CA PHE A 62 -3.59 -9.55 10.44
C PHE A 62 -4.40 -10.82 10.71
N GLU A 63 -3.85 -11.77 11.45
CA GLU A 63 -4.55 -13.00 11.84
C GLU A 63 -5.79 -12.69 12.70
N ASN A 64 -5.68 -11.77 13.66
CA ASN A 64 -6.80 -11.31 14.49
C ASN A 64 -7.97 -10.74 13.67
N CYS A 65 -7.67 -10.14 12.51
CA CYS A 65 -8.66 -9.60 11.58
C CYS A 65 -9.00 -10.54 10.42
N ASN A 66 -8.50 -11.78 10.39
CA ASN A 66 -8.63 -12.69 9.24
C ASN A 66 -8.22 -12.03 7.90
N LEU A 67 -7.21 -11.15 7.95
CA LEU A 67 -6.67 -10.46 6.78
C LEU A 67 -5.52 -11.26 6.19
N ILE A 68 -5.51 -11.35 4.87
CA ILE A 68 -4.53 -12.10 4.09
C ILE A 68 -3.69 -11.09 3.30
N ASP A 69 -2.36 -11.24 3.35
CA ASP A 69 -1.46 -10.48 2.48
C ASP A 69 -1.69 -10.87 1.01
N LEU A 70 -2.06 -9.88 0.19
CA LEU A 70 -2.38 -10.06 -1.23
C LEU A 70 -1.13 -10.27 -2.09
N GLY A 71 0.06 -10.14 -1.51
CA GLY A 71 1.33 -10.13 -2.21
C GLY A 71 1.48 -8.91 -3.09
N PHE A 72 2.54 -8.89 -3.91
CA PHE A 72 2.82 -7.78 -4.82
C PHE A 72 3.70 -8.24 -5.98
N THR A 73 3.87 -7.35 -6.95
CA THR A 73 4.77 -7.54 -8.10
C THR A 73 5.78 -6.38 -8.20
N ARG A 74 6.91 -6.66 -8.85
CA ARG A 74 8.04 -5.75 -9.12
C ARG A 74 8.97 -5.49 -7.93
N ASN A 75 8.84 -4.35 -7.27
CA ASN A 75 9.84 -3.86 -6.34
C ASN A 75 9.65 -4.46 -4.95
N ASN A 76 10.67 -5.14 -4.43
CA ASN A 76 10.63 -5.78 -3.11
C ASN A 76 10.74 -4.81 -1.94
N PHE A 77 11.14 -3.55 -2.18
CA PHE A 77 11.31 -2.55 -1.13
C PHE A 77 10.52 -1.30 -1.47
N THR A 78 9.71 -0.85 -0.52
CA THR A 78 8.81 0.30 -0.71
C THR A 78 9.34 1.56 -0.03
N TRP A 79 10.34 1.41 0.85
CA TRP A 79 11.01 2.49 1.55
C TRP A 79 12.54 2.41 1.38
N ASN A 80 13.19 3.57 1.27
CA ASN A 80 14.65 3.70 1.15
C ASN A 80 15.14 4.97 1.85
N ASN A 81 16.12 4.85 2.75
CA ASN A 81 16.70 6.02 3.45
C ASN A 81 17.68 6.86 2.60
N ARG A 82 17.99 6.41 1.38
CA ARG A 82 18.86 7.05 0.37
C ARG A 82 20.28 7.38 0.83
N ARG A 83 20.74 6.81 1.94
CA ARG A 83 22.12 6.98 2.39
C ARG A 83 23.06 6.19 1.50
N PRO A 84 24.33 6.60 1.35
CA PRO A 84 25.29 5.90 0.50
C PRO A 84 25.85 4.62 1.15
N GLY A 85 26.25 3.65 0.32
CA GLY A 85 26.97 2.44 0.74
C GLY A 85 26.18 1.56 1.72
N LEU A 86 26.87 0.97 2.69
CA LEU A 86 26.27 0.11 3.73
C LEU A 86 25.34 0.86 4.70
N ALA A 87 25.30 2.19 4.64
CA ALA A 87 24.31 2.97 5.37
C ALA A 87 22.96 3.03 4.64
N ASN A 88 22.88 2.60 3.37
CA ASN A 88 21.64 2.50 2.62
C ASN A 88 20.77 1.40 3.19
N ILE A 89 19.64 1.77 3.82
CA ILE A 89 18.68 0.80 4.35
C ILE A 89 17.44 0.86 3.47
N GLN A 90 16.99 -0.32 3.03
CA GLN A 90 15.76 -0.48 2.27
C GLN A 90 14.83 -1.44 3.03
N SER A 91 13.54 -1.13 3.06
CA SER A 91 12.54 -1.91 3.79
C SER A 91 11.25 -2.05 2.96
N HIS A 92 10.55 -3.17 3.13
CA HIS A 92 9.20 -3.39 2.63
C HIS A 92 8.19 -3.04 3.74
N LEU A 93 7.68 -1.81 3.72
CA LEU A 93 6.78 -1.30 4.76
C LEU A 93 5.33 -1.21 4.30
N ASP A 94 5.12 -1.11 2.98
CA ASP A 94 3.80 -0.92 2.40
C ASP A 94 3.25 -2.26 1.90
N ARG A 95 1.97 -2.55 2.19
CA ARG A 95 1.32 -3.82 1.81
C ARG A 95 -0.12 -3.58 1.39
N GLY A 96 -0.75 -4.57 0.78
CA GLY A 96 -2.20 -4.67 0.75
C GLY A 96 -2.65 -5.98 1.35
N VAL A 97 -3.58 -5.90 2.29
CA VAL A 97 -4.18 -7.04 2.98
C VAL A 97 -5.69 -6.99 2.84
N ALA A 98 -6.32 -8.14 2.71
CA ALA A 98 -7.76 -8.21 2.50
C ALA A 98 -8.38 -9.44 3.17
N ASN A 99 -9.65 -9.36 3.52
CA ASN A 99 -10.38 -10.51 4.03
C ASN A 99 -10.86 -11.42 2.89
N THR A 100 -11.38 -12.60 3.26
CA THR A 100 -11.88 -13.60 2.32
C THR A 100 -12.97 -13.05 1.40
N ASP A 101 -13.88 -12.22 1.91
CA ASP A 101 -14.98 -11.66 1.12
C ASP A 101 -14.48 -10.77 -0.01
N TRP A 102 -13.48 -9.92 0.26
CA TRP A 102 -12.81 -9.15 -0.80
C TRP A 102 -12.15 -10.06 -1.84
N CYS A 103 -11.43 -11.09 -1.38
CA CYS A 103 -10.74 -12.04 -2.26
C CYS A 103 -11.72 -12.82 -3.15
N LEU A 104 -12.94 -13.11 -2.67
CA LEU A 104 -13.99 -13.74 -3.46
C LEU A 104 -14.57 -12.80 -4.52
N LEU A 105 -14.72 -11.50 -4.21
CA LEU A 105 -15.20 -10.50 -5.15
C LEU A 105 -14.15 -10.15 -6.22
N PHE A 106 -12.87 -10.09 -5.83
CA PHE A 106 -11.75 -9.69 -6.69
C PHE A 106 -10.63 -10.73 -6.71
N PRO A 107 -10.89 -11.95 -7.23
CA PRO A 107 -9.95 -13.08 -7.16
C PRO A 107 -8.69 -12.89 -8.04
N LYS A 108 -8.69 -11.87 -8.91
CA LYS A 108 -7.57 -11.53 -9.78
C LYS A 108 -6.82 -10.29 -9.32
N THR A 109 -7.02 -9.86 -8.07
CA THR A 109 -6.35 -8.67 -7.54
C THR A 109 -4.83 -8.79 -7.68
N ILE A 110 -4.20 -7.76 -8.25
CA ILE A 110 -2.74 -7.62 -8.34
C ILE A 110 -2.34 -6.32 -7.70
N ILE A 111 -1.36 -6.39 -6.80
CA ILE A 111 -0.66 -5.23 -6.28
C ILE A 111 0.67 -5.07 -7.01
N THR A 112 1.00 -3.83 -7.38
CA THR A 112 2.26 -3.48 -8.04
C THR A 112 2.94 -2.36 -7.27
N HIS A 113 4.18 -2.59 -6.86
CA HIS A 113 5.04 -1.55 -6.31
C HIS A 113 5.71 -0.78 -7.46
N LEU A 114 5.37 0.50 -7.58
CA LEU A 114 5.90 1.36 -8.65
C LEU A 114 7.33 1.80 -8.33
N SER A 115 8.08 2.32 -9.31
CA SER A 115 9.48 2.70 -9.04
C SER A 115 9.54 3.94 -8.14
N ILE A 116 10.50 3.94 -7.21
CA ILE A 116 10.81 5.09 -6.37
C ILE A 116 11.59 6.10 -7.23
N ILE A 117 10.92 7.16 -7.71
CA ILE A 117 11.54 8.14 -8.61
C ILE A 117 12.01 9.40 -7.84
N ALA A 118 11.22 9.91 -6.89
CA ALA A 118 11.52 11.20 -6.23
C ALA A 118 11.24 11.24 -4.72
N SER A 119 10.27 10.48 -4.19
CA SER A 119 9.93 10.36 -2.76
C SER A 119 10.65 9.20 -2.07
N ASP A 120 10.79 9.23 -0.74
CA ASP A 120 11.30 8.07 0.03
C ASP A 120 10.31 6.89 0.05
N TYR A 121 9.09 7.11 -0.47
CA TYR A 121 8.01 6.14 -0.61
C TYR A 121 7.79 5.70 -2.06
N CYS A 122 7.41 4.44 -2.21
CA CYS A 122 6.98 3.77 -3.44
C CYS A 122 5.45 3.78 -3.53
N PRO A 123 4.83 4.39 -4.55
CA PRO A 123 3.39 4.28 -4.74
C PRO A 123 2.97 2.83 -4.99
N ILE A 124 1.87 2.41 -4.34
CA ILE A 124 1.24 1.10 -4.58
C ILE A 124 0.12 1.27 -5.60
N PHE A 125 0.09 0.39 -6.60
CA PHE A 125 -0.99 0.29 -7.57
C PHE A 125 -1.78 -1.01 -7.36
N LEU A 126 -3.10 -0.89 -7.20
CA LEU A 126 -4.04 -2.01 -7.06
C LEU A 126 -4.85 -2.18 -8.35
N ASP A 127 -4.86 -3.38 -8.92
CA ASP A 127 -5.66 -3.74 -10.09
C ASP A 127 -6.55 -4.94 -9.75
N THR A 128 -7.86 -4.73 -9.64
CA THR A 128 -8.84 -5.78 -9.32
C THR A 128 -9.31 -6.56 -10.56
N HIS A 129 -9.02 -6.03 -11.76
CA HIS A 129 -9.42 -6.61 -13.04
C HIS A 129 -8.29 -6.54 -14.06
N PRO A 130 -7.13 -7.17 -13.79
CA PRO A 130 -5.99 -7.10 -14.68
C PRO A 130 -6.36 -7.67 -16.03
N ASN A 131 -6.29 -6.81 -17.04
CA ASN A 131 -6.56 -7.22 -18.41
C ASN A 131 -5.44 -8.19 -18.85
N THR A 132 -5.80 -9.38 -19.33
CA THR A 132 -4.84 -10.39 -19.77
C THR A 132 -4.24 -10.08 -21.14
N ALA A 133 -4.82 -9.13 -21.87
CA ALA A 133 -4.24 -8.58 -23.09
C ALA A 133 -3.09 -7.61 -22.74
N ASN A 134 -2.00 -7.64 -23.52
CA ASN A 134 -0.84 -6.74 -23.44
C ASN A 134 -1.20 -5.26 -23.71
N GLN A 135 -2.12 -4.70 -22.94
CA GLN A 135 -2.39 -3.28 -22.90
C GLN A 135 -1.23 -2.63 -22.12
N PRO A 136 -0.71 -1.47 -22.59
CA PRO A 136 0.26 -0.72 -21.83
C PRO A 136 -0.36 -0.36 -20.47
N ARG A 137 0.14 -1.01 -19.41
CA ARG A 137 -0.23 -0.63 -18.04
C ARG A 137 0.24 0.80 -17.84
N PRO A 138 -0.55 1.68 -17.21
CA PRO A 138 -0.13 3.05 -16.97
C PRO A 138 1.18 3.00 -16.18
N LEU A 139 2.28 3.36 -16.84
CA LEU A 139 3.48 3.76 -16.13
C LEU A 139 3.09 5.03 -15.39
N PHE A 140 3.18 4.99 -14.07
CA PHE A 140 3.11 6.17 -13.23
C PHE A 140 4.39 7.00 -13.49
N GLU A 141 4.43 7.65 -14.65
CA GLU A 141 5.51 8.50 -15.12
C GLU A 141 5.10 9.96 -14.91
N GLU A 142 5.89 10.68 -14.09
CA GLU A 142 6.17 12.13 -14.06
C GLU A 142 5.04 13.19 -14.03
N MET A 143 3.84 12.92 -14.51
CA MET A 143 2.81 13.96 -14.73
C MET A 143 2.21 14.51 -13.43
N TRP A 144 2.25 13.73 -12.35
CA TRP A 144 1.63 14.06 -11.07
C TRP A 144 2.45 15.03 -10.21
N PHE A 145 3.77 15.11 -10.45
CA PHE A 145 4.68 15.92 -9.64
C PHE A 145 5.12 17.24 -10.29
N ARG A 146 4.80 17.48 -11.57
CA ARG A 146 5.14 18.75 -12.23
C ARG A 146 4.17 19.89 -11.96
N ASP A 147 3.00 19.61 -11.37
CA ASP A 147 1.94 20.60 -11.18
C ASP A 147 1.45 20.58 -9.73
N PHE A 148 2.20 21.22 -8.84
CA PHE A 148 1.86 21.44 -7.42
C PHE A 148 0.49 22.12 -7.20
N SER A 149 -0.15 22.62 -8.26
CA SER A 149 -1.50 23.19 -8.20
C SER A 149 -2.63 22.14 -8.19
N ARG A 150 -2.33 20.86 -8.40
CA ARG A 150 -3.33 19.78 -8.58
C ARG A 150 -3.51 18.85 -7.38
N GLU A 151 -2.73 18.99 -6.30
CA GLU A 151 -2.89 18.21 -5.07
C GLU A 151 -4.30 18.39 -4.46
N THR A 152 -4.85 19.61 -4.54
CA THR A 152 -6.21 19.91 -4.07
C THR A 152 -7.27 19.26 -4.96
N LEU A 153 -7.05 19.21 -6.28
CA LEU A 153 -8.02 18.67 -7.24
C LEU A 153 -8.16 17.15 -7.11
N VAL A 154 -7.06 16.43 -6.86
CA VAL A 154 -7.10 14.97 -6.66
C VAL A 154 -7.87 14.68 -5.37
N PHE A 155 -7.55 15.35 -4.27
CA PHE A 155 -8.23 15.17 -3.00
C PHE A 155 -9.74 15.45 -3.08
N ASP A 156 -10.14 16.54 -3.75
CA ASP A 156 -11.55 16.93 -3.94
C ASP A 156 -12.31 15.99 -4.91
N THR A 157 -11.63 15.44 -5.91
CA THR A 157 -12.23 14.48 -6.86
C THR A 157 -12.45 13.11 -6.21
N TRP A 158 -11.53 12.66 -5.34
CA TRP A 158 -11.67 11.41 -4.58
C TRP A 158 -12.84 11.46 -3.59
N LEU A 159 -13.16 12.62 -3.03
CA LEU A 159 -14.28 12.80 -2.11
C LEU A 159 -15.65 12.91 -2.79
N THR A 160 -15.72 13.23 -4.08
CA THR A 160 -17.00 13.62 -4.71
C THR A 160 -17.73 12.53 -5.48
N HIS A 161 -17.20 11.31 -5.70
CA HIS A 161 -17.88 10.35 -6.61
C HIS A 161 -17.89 8.89 -6.15
N PHE A 162 -18.85 8.54 -5.28
CA PHE A 162 -19.53 7.25 -5.35
C PHE A 162 -20.68 7.35 -6.38
N ALA A 163 -20.35 7.16 -7.65
CA ALA A 163 -21.24 6.62 -8.72
C ALA A 163 -20.65 6.93 -10.10
N GLY A 164 -20.33 5.88 -10.85
CA GLY A 164 -20.24 5.94 -12.31
C GLY A 164 -18.84 6.09 -12.92
N ASP A 165 -18.32 4.95 -13.36
CA ASP A 165 -17.40 4.72 -14.49
C ASP A 165 -16.22 5.70 -14.65
N SER A 166 -15.21 5.48 -13.80
CA SER A 166 -14.04 6.35 -13.60
C SER A 166 -13.05 6.37 -14.77
N ILE A 167 -13.12 5.42 -15.71
CA ILE A 167 -12.13 5.28 -16.80
C ILE A 167 -12.36 6.34 -17.91
N ASN A 168 -13.61 6.69 -18.20
CA ASN A 168 -13.94 7.64 -19.27
C ASN A 168 -13.73 9.12 -18.87
N LYS A 169 -13.71 9.43 -17.57
CA LYS A 169 -13.44 10.80 -17.07
C LYS A 169 -11.96 11.17 -17.14
N LEU A 170 -11.06 10.22 -16.91
CA LEU A 170 -9.61 10.44 -17.02
C LEU A 170 -9.19 10.91 -18.43
N HIS A 171 -9.82 10.40 -19.48
CA HIS A 171 -9.54 10.83 -20.86
C HIS A 171 -10.01 12.25 -21.20
N LYS A 172 -10.97 12.82 -20.46
CA LYS A 172 -11.45 14.20 -20.68
C LYS A 172 -10.66 15.25 -19.92
N LEU A 173 -9.98 14.87 -18.83
CA LEU A 173 -9.17 15.77 -18.02
C LEU A 173 -7.71 15.91 -18.52
N LEU A 174 -7.34 15.15 -19.55
CA LEU A 174 -6.00 15.13 -20.16
C LEU A 174 -5.93 15.82 -21.54
N LYS A 175 -6.83 16.78 -21.80
CA LYS A 175 -6.69 17.74 -22.92
C LYS A 175 -6.47 19.15 -22.40
#